data_AF-A0A2G0VXE5-F1
#
_entry.id   AF-A0A2G0VXE5-F1
#
_cell.length_a   1.000
_cell.length_b   1.000
_cell.length_c   1.000
_cell.angle_alpha   90.00
_cell.angle_beta   90.00
_cell.angle_gamma   90.00
#
_symmetry.space_group_name_H-M   'P 1'
#
loop_
_entity.id
_entity.type
_entity.pdbx_description
1 polymer ?
#
loop_
_entity_poly.entity_id
_entity_poly.type
_entity_poly.pdbx_seq_one_letter_code
_entity_poly.pdbx_strand_id
1 'polypeptide(L)'
;MFSAGLISALGDRQKKAVSNRGKKMNEDFSYVWLLPLLEKPFETAALDLPDAIRALSKKYTLPADIALQPLVITALTSHSEYWSGLALKWLEDGFPIDITLAAFLAHCADDKTLSQSCRHRARRLAPRWR
;
A
#
# COMPACT_ATOMS: atom_id res chain seq x y z
N MET A 1 -2.67 -61.63 32.75
CA MET A 1 -3.63 -61.09 33.73
C MET A 1 -4.64 -60.25 32.97
N PHE A 2 -5.92 -60.49 33.23
CA PHE A 2 -7.10 -60.07 32.49
C PHE A 2 -7.65 -58.70 32.94
N SER A 3 -8.57 -58.18 32.12
CA SER A 3 -9.66 -57.23 32.38
C SER A 3 -9.36 -55.77 32.02
N ALA A 4 -10.03 -55.11 31.06
CA ALA A 4 -11.45 -55.01 30.66
C ALA A 4 -12.31 -54.15 31.59
N GLY A 5 -12.99 -53.17 30.97
CA GLY A 5 -14.09 -52.38 31.55
C GLY A 5 -13.80 -50.87 31.58
N LEU A 6 -14.72 -49.97 31.24
CA LEU A 6 -16.07 -50.07 30.69
C LEU A 6 -16.47 -48.65 30.24
N ILE A 7 -17.32 -48.61 29.22
CA ILE A 7 -18.06 -47.49 28.65
C ILE A 7 -18.90 -46.74 29.70
N SER A 8 -18.99 -45.40 29.59
CA SER A 8 -20.16 -44.50 29.83
C SER A 8 -19.67 -43.10 30.22
N ALA A 9 -20.29 -41.97 29.93
CA ALA A 9 -21.42 -41.60 29.09
C ALA A 9 -21.53 -40.05 29.20
N LEU A 10 -22.10 -39.45 28.16
CA LEU A 10 -22.94 -38.23 28.18
C LEU A 10 -22.45 -36.94 28.88
N GLY A 11 -22.37 -35.89 28.07
CA GLY A 11 -22.54 -34.50 28.53
C GLY A 11 -22.58 -33.50 27.36
N ASP A 12 -23.80 -33.17 26.91
CA ASP A 12 -24.23 -31.91 26.27
C ASP A 12 -23.33 -31.23 25.20
N ARG A 13 -23.69 -31.18 23.92
CA ARG A 13 -24.89 -30.58 23.27
C ARG A 13 -25.16 -29.11 23.63
N GLN A 14 -24.32 -28.19 23.15
CA GLN A 14 -24.80 -26.85 22.76
C GLN A 14 -24.25 -26.38 21.40
N LYS A 15 -25.13 -26.50 20.41
CA LYS A 15 -25.46 -25.54 19.35
C LYS A 15 -24.40 -24.47 18.98
N LYS A 16 -23.93 -24.52 17.73
CA LYS A 16 -24.06 -23.40 16.79
C LYS A 16 -23.99 -23.89 15.34
N ALA A 17 -25.13 -24.36 14.84
CA ALA A 17 -25.50 -24.07 13.46
C ALA A 17 -26.21 -22.72 13.48
N VAL A 18 -25.67 -21.69 12.82
CA VAL A 18 -26.43 -20.56 12.28
C VAL A 18 -25.52 -19.69 11.40
N SER A 19 -25.99 -19.58 10.16
CA SER A 19 -25.96 -18.36 9.32
C SER A 19 -24.65 -17.94 8.66
N ASN A 20 -24.48 -18.43 7.43
CA ASN A 20 -24.84 -17.65 6.23
C ASN A 20 -24.54 -16.14 6.29
N ARG A 21 -23.53 -15.70 5.54
CA ARG A 21 -23.61 -14.49 4.70
C ARG A 21 -22.40 -14.45 3.79
N GLY A 22 -22.62 -14.26 2.49
CA GLY A 22 -21.55 -14.07 1.52
C GLY A 22 -20.56 -13.05 2.07
N LYS A 23 -19.38 -13.53 2.46
CA LYS A 23 -18.23 -12.68 2.70
C LYS A 23 -17.90 -12.18 1.31
N LYS A 24 -18.51 -11.04 0.91
CA LYS A 24 -17.92 -10.21 -0.13
C LYS A 24 -16.48 -10.09 0.30
N MET A 25 -15.59 -10.77 -0.43
CA MET A 25 -14.18 -10.45 -0.41
C MET A 25 -14.15 -9.02 -0.93
N ASN A 26 -14.31 -8.05 -0.03
CA ASN A 26 -13.90 -6.70 -0.32
C ASN A 26 -12.40 -6.86 -0.48
N GLU A 27 -11.96 -6.96 -1.73
CA GLU A 27 -10.54 -6.93 -2.07
C GLU A 27 -9.96 -5.70 -1.37
N ASP A 28 -8.96 -5.94 -0.52
CA ASP A 28 -8.32 -4.89 0.26
C ASP A 28 -7.72 -3.86 -0.69
N PHE A 29 -7.91 -2.57 -0.38
CA PHE A 29 -7.40 -1.50 -1.21
C PHE A 29 -5.87 -1.53 -1.26
N SER A 30 -5.34 -1.40 -2.48
CA SER A 30 -3.91 -1.22 -2.71
C SER A 30 -3.64 0.06 -3.48
N TYR A 31 -2.66 0.83 -3.01
CA TYR A 31 -2.16 2.04 -3.70
C TYR A 31 -1.55 1.74 -5.07
N VAL A 32 -1.25 0.47 -5.37
CA VAL A 32 -0.81 0.01 -6.70
C VAL A 32 -1.84 0.40 -7.78
N TRP A 33 -3.14 0.41 -7.46
CA TRP A 33 -4.19 0.79 -8.40
C TRP A 33 -4.25 2.29 -8.71
N LEU A 34 -3.61 3.12 -7.88
CA LEU A 34 -3.49 4.55 -8.08
C LEU A 34 -2.17 4.95 -8.76
N LEU A 35 -1.24 4.01 -9.00
CA LEU A 35 0.03 4.27 -9.69
C LEU A 35 -0.12 4.97 -11.04
N PRO A 36 -1.14 4.69 -11.88
CA PRO A 36 -1.32 5.43 -13.13
C PRO A 36 -1.50 6.94 -12.96
N LEU A 37 -1.86 7.44 -11.77
CA LEU A 37 -1.90 8.88 -11.51
C LEU A 37 -0.50 9.52 -11.61
N LEU A 38 0.57 8.78 -11.28
CA LEU A 38 1.97 9.23 -11.37
C LEU A 38 2.44 9.55 -12.79
N GLU A 39 1.74 9.06 -13.81
CA GLU A 39 2.08 9.32 -15.21
C GLU A 39 1.81 10.79 -15.61
N LYS A 40 0.97 11.49 -14.84
CA LYS A 40 0.63 12.89 -15.03
C LYS A 40 1.42 13.78 -14.06
N PRO A 41 1.53 15.09 -14.31
CA PRO A 41 2.03 16.05 -13.32
C PRO A 41 1.23 15.97 -12.00
N PHE A 42 1.88 16.23 -10.87
CA PHE A 42 1.26 16.01 -9.55
C PHE A 42 0.03 16.91 -9.33
N GLU A 43 -0.01 18.09 -9.94
CA GLU A 43 -1.14 19.01 -9.89
C GLU A 43 -2.37 18.40 -10.57
N THR A 44 -2.17 17.84 -11.77
CA THR A 44 -3.23 17.14 -12.51
C THR A 44 -3.67 15.89 -11.77
N ALA A 45 -2.72 15.13 -11.23
CA ALA A 45 -3.02 13.94 -10.45
C ALA A 45 -3.79 14.24 -9.16
N ALA A 46 -3.51 15.37 -8.50
CA ALA A 46 -4.26 15.83 -7.33
C ALA A 46 -5.72 16.16 -7.68
N LEU A 47 -5.96 16.73 -8.87
CA LEU A 47 -7.31 16.99 -9.38
C LEU A 47 -8.06 15.70 -9.75
N ASP A 48 -7.35 14.71 -10.31
CA ASP A 48 -7.91 13.42 -10.72
C ASP A 48 -8.08 12.44 -9.55
N LEU A 49 -7.41 12.67 -8.42
CA LEU A 49 -7.41 11.77 -7.27
C LEU A 49 -8.83 11.47 -6.73
N PRO A 50 -9.72 12.45 -6.50
CA PRO A 50 -11.08 12.18 -6.04
C PRO A 50 -11.90 11.35 -7.03
N ASP A 51 -11.68 11.52 -8.33
CA ASP A 51 -12.33 10.73 -9.38
C ASP A 51 -11.83 9.29 -9.38
N ALA A 52 -10.53 9.09 -9.23
CA ALA A 52 -9.92 7.76 -9.11
C ALA A 52 -10.41 7.03 -7.84
N ILE A 53 -10.44 7.72 -6.69
CA ILE A 53 -11.00 7.21 -5.44
C ILE A 53 -12.48 6.84 -5.63
N ARG A 54 -13.30 7.70 -6.26
CA ARG A 54 -14.72 7.40 -6.53
C ARG A 54 -14.89 6.20 -7.45
N ALA A 55 -14.00 6.01 -8.42
CA ALA A 55 -14.04 4.84 -9.29
C ALA A 55 -13.69 3.55 -8.53
N LEU A 56 -12.69 3.60 -7.64
CA LEU A 56 -12.26 2.47 -6.84
C LEU A 56 -13.25 2.13 -5.70
N SER A 57 -13.90 3.11 -5.09
CA SER A 57 -14.86 2.90 -3.98
C SER A 57 -16.11 2.13 -4.40
N LYS A 58 -16.40 2.07 -5.70
CA LYS A 58 -17.47 1.22 -6.26
C LYS A 58 -17.16 -0.28 -6.14
N LYS A 59 -15.87 -0.63 -6.08
CA LYS A 59 -15.39 -2.02 -6.09
C LYS A 59 -14.73 -2.43 -4.77
N TYR A 60 -14.07 -1.48 -4.10
CA TYR A 60 -13.18 -1.75 -2.97
C TYR A 60 -13.55 -0.91 -1.74
N THR A 61 -13.16 -1.41 -0.56
CA THR A 61 -13.25 -0.62 0.68
C THR A 61 -12.01 0.24 0.80
N LEU A 62 -12.19 1.56 0.75
CA LEU A 62 -11.10 2.52 0.77
C LEU A 62 -10.85 3.06 2.19
N PRO A 63 -9.59 3.34 2.56
CA PRO A 63 -9.29 4.09 3.77
C PRO A 63 -9.82 5.53 3.65
N ALA A 64 -10.08 6.16 4.81
CA ALA A 64 -10.68 7.49 4.87
C ALA A 64 -9.70 8.62 4.45
N ASP A 65 -8.40 8.34 4.48
CA ASP A 65 -7.30 9.29 4.35
C ASP A 65 -6.38 8.96 3.16
N ILE A 66 -6.97 8.70 1.98
CA ILE A 66 -6.17 8.53 0.76
C ILE A 66 -5.52 9.86 0.38
N ALA A 67 -4.19 9.88 0.41
CA ALA A 67 -3.36 10.99 -0.02
C ALA A 67 -2.36 10.55 -1.11
N LEU A 68 -1.75 11.53 -1.79
CA LEU A 68 -0.71 11.30 -2.80
C LEU A 68 0.61 10.83 -2.19
N GLN A 69 0.90 11.17 -0.93
CA GLN A 69 2.16 10.78 -0.30
C GLN A 69 2.31 9.25 -0.17
N PRO A 70 1.34 8.48 0.37
CA PRO A 70 1.39 7.02 0.35
C PRO A 70 1.51 6.42 -1.06
N LEU A 71 0.96 7.08 -2.08
CA LEU A 71 1.11 6.67 -3.48
C LEU A 71 2.57 6.80 -3.94
N VAL A 72 3.22 7.94 -3.68
CA VAL A 72 4.64 8.16 -3.98
C VAL A 72 5.51 7.14 -3.25
N ILE A 73 5.24 6.88 -1.96
CA ILE A 73 5.96 5.86 -1.18
C ILE A 73 5.79 4.48 -1.82
N THR A 74 4.56 4.10 -2.16
CA THR A 74 4.27 2.80 -2.81
C THR A 74 5.04 2.64 -4.12
N ALA A 75 5.15 3.70 -4.92
CA ALA A 75 5.89 3.69 -6.16
C ALA A 75 7.41 3.56 -5.95
N LEU A 76 7.97 4.23 -4.93
CA LEU A 76 9.37 4.09 -4.54
C LEU A 76 9.69 2.68 -3.99
N THR A 77 8.75 2.06 -3.26
CA THR A 77 8.90 0.71 -2.70
C THR A 77 8.50 -0.40 -3.66
N SER A 78 7.97 -0.08 -4.84
CA SER A 78 7.53 -1.08 -5.83
C SER A 78 8.69 -1.84 -6.48
N HIS A 79 9.94 -1.45 -6.22
CA HIS A 79 11.17 -1.94 -6.86
C HIS A 79 11.16 -1.85 -8.40
N SER A 80 10.19 -1.13 -8.98
CA SER A 80 10.08 -0.91 -10.42
C SER A 80 10.74 0.41 -10.78
N GLU A 81 11.76 0.36 -11.63
CA GLU A 81 12.46 1.55 -12.11
C GLU A 81 11.52 2.57 -12.76
N TYR A 82 10.47 2.09 -13.44
CA TYR A 82 9.46 2.95 -14.06
C TYR A 82 8.68 3.76 -13.01
N TRP A 83 8.08 3.08 -12.03
CA TRP A 83 7.26 3.73 -11.01
C TRP A 83 8.10 4.58 -10.05
N SER A 84 9.26 4.06 -9.62
CA SER A 84 10.20 4.82 -8.81
C SER A 84 10.72 6.06 -9.56
N GLY A 85 10.94 5.96 -10.87
CA GLY A 85 11.32 7.09 -11.73
C GLY A 85 10.26 8.18 -11.80
N LEU A 86 8.98 7.81 -11.93
CA LEU A 86 7.86 8.77 -11.91
C LEU A 86 7.68 9.44 -10.54
N ALA A 87 7.79 8.66 -9.46
CA ALA A 87 7.74 9.18 -8.09
C ALA A 87 8.86 10.21 -7.83
N LEU A 88 10.09 9.88 -8.24
CA LEU A 88 11.22 10.81 -8.14
C LEU A 88 11.01 12.07 -9.00
N LYS A 89 10.38 11.93 -10.17
CA LYS A 89 10.05 13.07 -11.02
C LYS A 89 9.09 14.05 -10.32
N TRP A 90 8.04 13.57 -9.68
CA TRP A 90 7.15 14.44 -8.90
C TRP A 90 7.87 15.22 -7.81
N LEU A 91 8.81 14.58 -7.12
CA LEU A 91 9.63 15.22 -6.08
C LEU A 91 10.59 16.26 -6.67
N GLU A 92 11.10 16.03 -7.87
CA GLU A 92 11.91 17.01 -8.60
C GLU A 92 11.05 18.19 -9.11
N ASP A 93 9.80 17.93 -9.50
CA ASP A 93 8.82 18.92 -9.99
C ASP A 93 8.22 19.78 -8.86
N GLY A 94 8.49 19.46 -7.58
CA GLY A 94 8.12 20.29 -6.43
C GLY A 94 7.06 19.71 -5.50
N PHE A 95 6.75 18.41 -5.60
CA PHE A 95 5.88 17.72 -4.65
C PHE A 95 6.40 17.89 -3.20
N PRO A 96 5.54 18.24 -2.23
CA PRO A 96 5.95 18.48 -0.85
C PRO A 96 6.58 17.23 -0.23
N ILE A 97 7.78 17.39 0.32
CA ILE A 97 8.51 16.30 0.99
C ILE A 97 8.41 16.54 2.50
N ASP A 98 7.78 15.60 3.19
CA ASP A 98 7.75 15.59 4.66
C ASP A 98 8.95 14.81 5.23
N ILE A 99 9.10 14.82 6.55
CA ILE A 99 10.17 14.12 7.25
C ILE A 99 10.12 12.61 6.96
N THR A 100 8.92 12.03 6.86
CA THR A 100 8.72 10.61 6.56
C THR A 100 9.26 10.28 5.17
N LEU A 101 8.87 11.05 4.16
CA LEU A 101 9.29 10.85 2.78
C LEU A 101 10.78 11.12 2.60
N ALA A 102 11.35 12.10 3.31
CA ALA A 102 12.79 12.35 3.34
C ALA A 102 13.57 11.14 3.90
N ALA A 103 13.07 10.52 4.98
CA ALA A 103 13.66 9.29 5.52
C ALA A 103 13.57 8.11 4.53
N PHE A 104 12.44 7.96 3.83
CA PHE A 104 12.29 6.98 2.75
C PHE A 104 13.28 7.22 1.61
N LEU A 105 13.46 8.47 1.17
CA LEU A 105 14.44 8.81 0.12
C LEU A 105 15.87 8.51 0.55
N ALA A 106 16.21 8.74 1.83
CA ALA A 106 17.50 8.37 2.38
C ALA A 106 17.72 6.84 2.36
N HIS A 107 16.67 6.06 2.61
CA HIS A 107 16.73 4.61 2.47
C HIS A 107 16.90 4.19 1.00
N CYS A 108 16.07 4.73 0.09
CA CYS A 108 16.18 4.47 -1.35
C CYS A 108 17.55 4.85 -1.92
N ALA A 109 18.19 5.88 -1.37
CA ALA A 109 19.53 6.30 -1.74
C ALA A 109 20.62 5.27 -1.42
N ASP A 110 20.41 4.41 -0.42
CA ASP A 110 21.36 3.36 -0.02
C ASP A 110 20.95 1.97 -0.52
N ASP A 111 19.69 1.81 -0.93
CA ASP A 111 19.14 0.53 -1.40
C ASP A 111 19.79 0.06 -2.71
N LYS A 112 20.55 -1.03 -2.61
CA LYS A 112 21.24 -1.67 -3.75
C LYS A 112 20.29 -2.36 -4.73
N THR A 113 19.04 -2.63 -4.34
CA THR A 113 18.03 -3.23 -5.22
C THR A 113 17.50 -2.24 -6.26
N LEU A 114 17.58 -0.94 -5.96
CA LEU A 114 17.21 0.11 -6.91
C LEU A 114 18.31 0.37 -7.92
N SER A 115 17.94 0.91 -9.09
CA SER A 115 18.92 1.27 -10.11
C SER A 115 19.84 2.40 -9.63
N GLN A 116 21.04 2.46 -10.20
CA GLN A 116 22.01 3.52 -9.88
C GLN A 116 21.43 4.92 -10.14
N SER A 117 20.61 5.06 -11.18
CA SER A 117 19.91 6.30 -11.53
C SER A 117 18.94 6.71 -10.41
N CYS A 118 18.09 5.79 -9.96
CA CYS A 118 17.15 6.04 -8.87
C CYS A 118 17.87 6.45 -7.58
N ARG A 119 18.92 5.71 -7.18
CA ARG A 119 19.72 6.05 -5.99
C ARG A 119 20.33 7.45 -6.09
N HIS A 120 20.89 7.80 -7.25
CA HIS A 120 21.52 9.10 -7.44
C HIS A 120 20.49 10.24 -7.34
N ARG A 121 19.31 10.09 -7.95
CA ARG A 121 18.23 11.08 -7.88
C ARG A 121 17.71 11.23 -6.44
N ALA A 122 17.47 10.12 -5.74
CA ALA A 122 17.05 10.14 -4.34
C ALA A 122 18.07 10.87 -3.44
N ARG A 123 19.38 10.63 -3.64
CA ARG A 123 20.45 11.34 -2.90
C ARG A 123 20.48 12.83 -3.16
N ARG A 124 20.10 13.30 -4.35
CA ARG A 124 20.04 14.75 -4.63
C ARG A 124 18.88 15.43 -3.91
N LEU A 125 17.80 14.69 -3.66
CA LEU A 125 16.59 15.21 -3.01
C LEU A 125 16.69 15.17 -1.47
N ALA A 126 17.37 14.16 -0.90
CA ALA A 126 17.53 14.00 0.54
C ALA A 126 18.13 15.21 1.32
N PRO A 127 19.20 15.88 0.84
CA PRO A 127 19.80 16.99 1.58
C PRO A 127 18.98 18.29 1.55
N ARG A 128 17.91 18.38 0.75
CA ARG A 128 17.06 19.58 0.69
C ARG A 128 16.19 19.78 1.94
N TRP A 129 16.12 18.79 2.83
CA TRP A 129 15.19 18.74 3.96
C TRP A 129 15.86 18.37 5.29
N ARG A 130 17.19 18.48 5.35
CA ARG A 130 17.96 18.34 6.59
C ARG A 130 17.95 19.64 7.40
#